data_AF-A0A2E6FD00-F1
#
_entry.id   AF-A0A2E6FD00-F1
#
_cell.length_a   1.000
_cell.length_b   1.000
_cell.length_c   1.000
_cell.angle_alpha   90.00
_cell.angle_beta   90.00
_cell.angle_gamma   90.00
#
_symmetry.space_group_name_H-M   'P 1'
#
loop_
_entity.id
_entity.type
_entity.pdbx_description
1 polymer ?
#
loop_
_entity_poly.entity_id
_entity_poly.type
_entity_poly.pdbx_seq_one_letter_code
_entity_poly.pdbx_strand_id
1 'polypeptide(L)'
;MQAATCRKLLVSSRAAVGWLSVLAPSLIGRAWRAPFPLDNEVKYAIRLFGIRNALLAYQLYQAERLDAEDNELEEALRQGITVDGFDILFALAFRRGNRIKSSASTIPVVASILGVVLGLLGREQTDTLTKTR
;
A
#
# COMPACT_ATOMS: atom_id res chain seq x y z
N MET A 1 10.37 9.50 -14.28
CA MET A 1 10.94 8.37 -13.51
C MET A 1 10.74 7.10 -14.32
N GLN A 2 11.70 6.18 -14.33
CA GLN A 2 11.57 4.90 -15.04
C GLN A 2 10.59 3.98 -14.27
N ALA A 3 9.68 3.29 -14.97
CA ALA A 3 8.64 2.44 -14.36
C ALA A 3 9.22 1.40 -13.39
N ALA A 4 10.34 0.76 -13.77
CA ALA A 4 11.09 -0.15 -12.91
C ALA A 4 11.57 0.49 -11.59
N THR A 5 11.92 1.77 -11.59
CA THR A 5 12.30 2.49 -10.36
C THR A 5 11.09 2.70 -9.45
N CYS A 6 9.93 3.04 -10.04
CA CYS A 6 8.66 3.17 -9.29
C CYS A 6 8.27 1.84 -8.63
N ARG A 7 8.40 0.73 -9.36
CA ARG A 7 8.12 -0.61 -8.84
C ARG A 7 9.06 -1.02 -7.70
N LYS A 8 10.37 -0.81 -7.83
CA LYS A 8 11.34 -1.04 -6.73
C LYS A 8 11.04 -0.21 -5.49
N LEU A 9 10.66 1.06 -5.67
CA LEU A 9 10.23 1.92 -4.57
C LEU A 9 8.93 1.41 -3.94
N LEU A 10 7.98 0.92 -4.74
CA LEU A 10 6.73 0.36 -4.25
C LEU A 10 6.96 -0.94 -3.45
N VAL A 11 7.78 -1.86 -3.94
CA VAL A 11 8.16 -3.09 -3.24
C VAL A 11 8.83 -2.76 -1.91
N SER A 12 9.88 -1.93 -1.93
CA SER A 12 10.65 -1.61 -0.73
C SER A 12 9.83 -0.86 0.31
N SER A 13 9.01 0.12 -0.10
CA SER A 13 8.14 0.86 0.82
C SER A 13 7.08 -0.03 1.47
N ARG A 14 6.41 -0.89 0.68
CA ARG A 14 5.43 -1.86 1.20
C ARG A 14 6.07 -2.87 2.15
N ALA A 15 7.26 -3.38 1.82
CA ALA A 15 7.98 -4.29 2.69
C ALA A 15 8.37 -3.61 4.01
N ALA A 16 8.94 -2.41 3.95
CA ALA A 16 9.37 -1.67 5.13
C ALA A 16 8.19 -1.33 6.06
N VAL A 17 7.13 -0.73 5.52
CA VAL A 17 5.93 -0.38 6.28
C VAL A 17 5.22 -1.63 6.78
N GLY A 18 5.16 -2.67 5.95
CA GLY A 18 4.54 -3.96 6.26
C GLY A 18 5.18 -4.60 7.50
N TRP A 19 6.48 -4.88 7.42
CA TRP A 19 7.22 -5.50 8.51
C TRP A 19 7.25 -4.64 9.78
N LEU A 20 7.41 -3.31 9.64
CA LEU A 20 7.39 -2.41 10.80
C LEU A 20 6.03 -2.43 11.52
N SER A 21 4.93 -2.53 10.78
CA SER A 21 3.58 -2.64 11.33
C SER A 21 3.33 -3.97 12.04
N VAL A 22 3.94 -5.07 11.57
CA VAL A 22 3.86 -6.38 12.22
C VAL A 22 4.66 -6.43 13.51
N LEU A 23 5.94 -6.03 13.43
CA LEU A 23 6.92 -6.21 14.49
C LEU A 23 6.83 -5.11 15.55
N ALA A 24 6.53 -3.88 15.16
CA ALA A 24 6.48 -2.73 16.06
C ALA A 24 5.20 -1.89 15.86
N PRO A 25 4.01 -2.47 16.08
CA PRO A 25 2.74 -1.77 15.86
C PRO A 25 2.59 -0.51 16.73
N SER A 26 3.23 -0.46 17.89
CA SER A 26 3.25 0.73 18.74
C SER A 26 4.03 1.90 18.12
N LEU A 27 5.11 1.62 17.37
CA LEU A 27 5.85 2.67 16.65
C LEU A 27 5.03 3.22 15.49
N ILE A 28 4.38 2.34 14.74
CA ILE A 28 3.46 2.74 13.67
C ILE A 28 2.28 3.52 14.24
N GLY A 29 1.67 3.05 15.33
CA GLY A 29 0.61 3.77 16.02
C GLY A 29 1.05 5.18 16.45
N ARG A 30 2.27 5.34 16.97
CA ARG A 30 2.84 6.66 17.29
C ARG A 30 3.08 7.52 16.06
N ALA A 31 3.63 6.96 14.98
CA ALA A 31 3.78 7.66 13.71
C ALA A 31 2.42 8.15 13.22
N TRP A 32 1.40 7.31 13.36
CA TRP A 32 0.00 7.61 13.08
C TRP A 32 -0.68 8.46 14.16
N ARG A 33 0.02 8.99 15.17
CA ARG A 33 -0.58 9.82 16.23
C ARG A 33 -1.80 9.18 16.91
N ALA A 34 -1.85 7.85 16.99
CA ALA A 34 -2.86 7.13 17.74
C ALA A 34 -2.64 7.34 19.26
N PRO A 35 -3.70 7.29 20.08
CA PRO A 35 -3.58 7.36 21.53
C PRO A 35 -2.60 6.32 22.07
N PHE A 36 -1.83 6.70 23.09
CA PHE A 36 -0.92 5.81 23.79
C PHE A 36 -1.40 5.62 25.24
N PRO A 37 -1.38 4.39 25.79
CA PRO A 37 -1.00 3.13 25.15
C PRO A 37 -1.98 2.72 24.05
N LEU A 38 -1.47 2.02 23.02
CA LEU A 38 -2.34 1.50 21.96
C LEU A 38 -3.21 0.36 22.47
N ASP A 39 -4.51 0.46 22.21
CA ASP A 39 -5.47 -0.62 22.43
C ASP A 39 -5.10 -1.87 21.63
N ASN A 40 -5.45 -3.05 22.16
CA ASN A 40 -5.13 -4.32 21.51
C ASN A 40 -5.79 -4.46 20.13
N GLU A 41 -7.01 -3.96 19.98
CA GLU A 41 -7.72 -3.93 18.69
C GLU A 41 -6.99 -3.07 17.66
N VAL A 42 -6.47 -1.91 18.07
CA VAL A 42 -5.70 -1.02 17.20
C VAL A 42 -4.37 -1.66 16.82
N LYS A 43 -3.68 -2.32 17.76
CA LYS A 43 -2.46 -3.09 17.45
C LYS A 43 -2.76 -4.22 16.45
N TYR A 44 -3.88 -4.91 16.62
CA TYR A 44 -4.29 -5.98 15.71
C TYR A 44 -4.56 -5.45 14.30
N ALA A 45 -5.30 -4.34 14.18
CA ALA A 45 -5.55 -3.67 12.90
C ALA A 45 -4.25 -3.22 12.21
N ILE A 46 -3.30 -2.64 12.95
CA ILE A 46 -1.98 -2.26 12.43
C ILE A 46 -1.22 -3.48 11.91
N ARG A 47 -1.23 -4.60 12.65
CA ARG A 47 -0.57 -5.82 12.20
C ARG A 47 -1.22 -6.41 10.95
N LEU A 48 -2.54 -6.42 10.86
CA LEU A 48 -3.24 -6.87 9.64
C LEU A 48 -2.88 -6.01 8.43
N PHE A 49 -2.90 -4.69 8.59
CA PHE A 49 -2.41 -3.75 7.58
C PHE A 49 -0.96 -4.08 7.16
N GLY A 50 -0.12 -4.40 8.15
CA GLY A 50 1.28 -4.78 7.96
C GLY A 50 1.49 -6.05 7.15
N ILE A 51 0.86 -7.15 7.58
CA ILE A 51 0.93 -8.47 6.92
C ILE A 51 0.53 -8.33 5.45
N ARG A 52 -0.58 -7.64 5.19
CA ARG A 52 -1.07 -7.44 3.83
C ARG A 52 -0.08 -6.65 2.97
N ASN A 53 0.52 -5.58 3.50
CA ASN A 53 1.56 -4.84 2.76
C ASN A 53 2.80 -5.70 2.48
N ALA A 54 3.23 -6.54 3.42
CA ALA A 54 4.33 -7.47 3.21
C ALA A 54 4.01 -8.51 2.11
N LEU A 55 2.79 -9.05 2.10
CA LEU A 55 2.34 -9.99 1.05
C LEU A 55 2.28 -9.32 -0.32
N LEU A 56 1.73 -8.11 -0.42
CA LEU A 56 1.68 -7.34 -1.67
C LEU A 56 3.08 -6.98 -2.18
N ALA A 57 4.02 -6.65 -1.28
CA ALA A 57 5.41 -6.42 -1.64
C ALA A 57 6.05 -7.68 -2.23
N TYR A 58 5.81 -8.83 -1.58
CA TYR A 58 6.34 -10.11 -2.03
C TYR A 58 5.77 -10.53 -3.39
N GLN A 59 4.45 -10.39 -3.59
CA GLN A 59 3.81 -10.69 -4.88
C GLN A 59 4.39 -9.83 -6.01
N LEU A 60 4.51 -8.51 -5.80
CA LEU A 60 5.08 -7.61 -6.79
C LEU A 60 6.57 -7.90 -7.05
N TYR A 61 7.33 -8.25 -6.01
CA TYR A 61 8.73 -8.67 -6.15
C TYR A 61 8.88 -9.94 -6.99
N GLN A 62 7.99 -10.92 -6.79
CA GLN A 62 8.00 -12.16 -7.57
C GLN A 62 7.62 -11.91 -9.03
N ALA A 63 6.66 -11.02 -9.27
CA ALA A 63 6.21 -10.65 -10.61
C ALA A 63 7.23 -9.78 -11.39
N GLU A 64 8.27 -9.23 -10.72
CA GLU A 64 9.39 -8.56 -11.39
C GLU A 64 10.52 -9.51 -11.82
N ARG A 65 10.39 -10.83 -11.58
CA ARG A 65 11.39 -11.82 -12.02
C ARG A 65 11.41 -11.94 -13.53
N LEU A 66 12.60 -12.25 -14.06
CA LEU A 66 12.85 -12.39 -15.51
C LEU A 66 12.02 -13.50 -16.19
N ASP A 67 11.53 -14.46 -15.41
CA ASP A 67 10.75 -15.61 -15.89
C ASP A 67 9.24 -15.46 -15.64
N ALA A 68 8.79 -14.32 -15.09
CA ALA A 68 7.37 -14.07 -14.83
C ALA A 68 6.64 -13.74 -16.14
N GLU A 69 5.40 -14.22 -16.31
CA GLU A 69 4.58 -13.85 -17.47
C GLU A 69 4.28 -12.33 -17.45
N ASP A 70 4.24 -11.69 -18.62
CA ASP A 70 3.95 -10.25 -18.74
C ASP A 70 2.63 -9.83 -18.07
N ASN A 71 1.70 -10.76 -17.89
CA ASN A 71 0.42 -10.52 -17.20
C ASN A 71 0.54 -10.46 -15.66
N GLU A 72 1.56 -11.11 -15.08
CA GLU A 72 1.67 -11.27 -13.63
C GLU A 72 2.01 -9.94 -12.97
N LEU A 73 2.87 -9.15 -13.63
CA LEU A 73 3.25 -7.83 -13.15
C LEU A 73 2.07 -6.87 -13.12
N GLU A 74 1.30 -6.86 -14.21
CA GLU A 74 0.12 -6.01 -14.36
C GLU A 74 -0.98 -6.39 -13.35
N GLU A 75 -1.18 -7.70 -13.12
CA GLU A 75 -2.11 -8.20 -12.12
C GLU A 75 -1.67 -7.84 -10.69
N ALA A 76 -0.38 -8.01 -10.36
CA ALA A 76 0.16 -7.65 -9.05
C ALA A 76 0.04 -6.15 -8.76
N LEU A 77 0.28 -5.30 -9.77
CA LEU A 77 0.06 -3.86 -9.68
C LEU A 77 -1.43 -3.54 -9.50
N ARG A 78 -2.34 -4.17 -10.27
CA ARG A 78 -3.79 -3.97 -10.18
C ARG A 78 -4.34 -4.36 -8.81
N GLN A 79 -3.93 -5.51 -8.29
CA GLN A 79 -4.32 -5.98 -6.95
C GLN A 79 -3.84 -5.00 -5.88
N GLY A 80 -2.58 -4.57 -5.99
CA GLY A 80 -2.00 -3.55 -5.11
C GLY A 80 -2.81 -2.24 -5.10
N ILE A 81 -3.09 -1.67 -6.28
CA ILE A 81 -3.86 -0.43 -6.41
C ILE A 81 -5.28 -0.60 -5.85
N THR A 82 -5.91 -1.75 -6.10
CA THR A 82 -7.27 -2.04 -5.62
C THR A 82 -7.31 -2.07 -4.10
N VAL A 83 -6.37 -2.76 -3.46
CA VAL A 83 -6.26 -2.82 -1.99
C VAL A 83 -6.00 -1.43 -1.40
N ASP A 84 -5.07 -0.67 -1.99
CA ASP A 84 -4.77 0.68 -1.53
C ASP A 84 -6.00 1.61 -1.68
N GLY A 85 -6.78 1.45 -2.75
CA GLY A 85 -8.05 2.14 -2.94
C GLY A 85 -9.07 1.82 -1.83
N PHE A 86 -9.20 0.54 -1.47
CA PHE A 86 -10.06 0.12 -0.36
C PHE A 86 -9.63 0.72 0.98
N ASP A 87 -8.32 0.83 1.25
CA ASP A 87 -7.82 1.46 2.47
C ASP A 87 -8.20 2.93 2.56
N ILE A 88 -8.08 3.66 1.44
CA ILE A 88 -8.48 5.06 1.35
C ILE A 88 -9.97 5.19 1.64
N LEU A 89 -10.81 4.37 1.00
CA LEU A 89 -12.26 4.39 1.20
C LEU A 89 -12.64 4.03 2.64
N PHE A 90 -12.01 3.00 3.21
CA PHE A 90 -12.25 2.57 4.58
C PHE A 90 -11.88 3.66 5.58
N ALA A 91 -10.72 4.28 5.43
CA ALA A 91 -10.29 5.36 6.29
C ALA A 91 -11.18 6.60 6.17
N LEU A 92 -11.64 6.93 4.95
CA LEU A 92 -12.60 8.02 4.72
C LEU A 92 -13.97 7.71 5.35
N ALA A 93 -14.48 6.48 5.20
CA ALA A 93 -15.74 6.05 5.80
C ALA A 93 -15.67 6.08 7.33
N PHE A 94 -14.56 5.61 7.92
CA PHE A 94 -14.33 5.64 9.36
C PHE A 94 -14.28 7.07 9.90
N ARG A 95 -13.64 7.99 9.17
CA ARG A 95 -13.59 9.43 9.52
C ARG A 95 -14.95 10.11 9.44
N ARG A 96 -15.85 9.63 8.56
CA ARG A 96 -17.23 10.17 8.43
C ARG A 96 -18.17 9.65 9.51
N GLY A 97 -18.00 8.40 9.95
CA GLY A 97 -18.87 7.76 10.95
C GLY A 97 -18.52 8.10 12.40
N ASN A 98 -17.24 8.33 12.71
CA ASN A 98 -16.77 8.61 14.06
C ASN A 98 -16.42 10.11 14.21
N ARG A 99 -17.04 10.81 15.18
CA ARG A 99 -16.63 12.18 15.62
C ARG A 99 -15.25 12.20 16.31
N ILE A 100 -14.35 11.27 15.97
CA ILE A 100 -13.01 11.21 16.51
C ILE A 100 -12.18 12.24 15.73
N LYS A 101 -11.86 13.36 16.37
CA LYS A 101 -10.97 14.45 15.88
C LYS A 101 -9.52 14.00 15.62
N SER A 102 -9.26 12.71 15.41
CA SER A 102 -7.90 12.19 15.40
C SER A 102 -7.32 12.20 13.99
N SER A 103 -6.22 12.94 13.85
CA SER A 103 -5.27 12.93 12.72
C SER A 103 -4.67 11.54 12.45
N ALA A 104 -5.07 10.50 13.20
CA ALA A 104 -4.59 9.14 13.06
C ALA A 104 -5.08 8.39 11.83
N SER A 105 -6.18 8.83 11.21
CA SER A 105 -6.62 8.28 9.92
C SER A 105 -5.79 8.78 8.73
N THR A 106 -4.99 9.85 8.89
CA THR A 106 -4.37 10.54 7.75
C THR A 106 -3.16 9.78 7.18
N ILE A 107 -2.38 9.10 8.02
CA ILE A 107 -1.10 8.50 7.58
C ILE A 107 -1.27 7.18 6.84
N PRO A 108 -2.17 6.25 7.25
CA PRO A 108 -2.53 5.10 6.43
C PRO A 108 -3.06 5.53 5.05
N VAL A 109 -3.89 6.58 5.01
CA VAL A 109 -4.41 7.15 3.75
C VAL A 109 -3.29 7.68 2.86
N VAL A 110 -2.32 8.41 3.42
CA VAL A 110 -1.17 8.92 2.64
C VAL A 110 -0.33 7.76 2.11
N ALA A 111 -0.09 6.72 2.91
CA ALA A 111 0.63 5.53 2.46
C ALA A 111 -0.10 4.82 1.30
N SER A 112 -1.42 4.66 1.41
CA SER A 112 -2.24 4.07 0.34
C SER A 112 -2.30 4.96 -0.91
N ILE A 113 -2.39 6.29 -0.77
CA ILE A 113 -2.33 7.21 -1.92
C ILE A 113 -0.98 7.08 -2.63
N LEU A 114 0.13 7.03 -1.89
CA LEU A 114 1.46 6.81 -2.44
C LEU A 114 1.54 5.45 -3.14
N GLY A 115 0.94 4.40 -2.56
CA GLY A 115 0.83 3.08 -3.17
C GLY A 115 0.09 3.07 -4.50
N VAL A 116 -1.05 3.77 -4.59
CA VAL A 116 -1.80 3.96 -5.84
C VAL A 116 -0.97 4.73 -6.88
N VAL A 117 -0.35 5.85 -6.50
CA VAL A 117 0.43 6.67 -7.44
C VAL A 117 1.63 5.89 -7.98
N LEU A 118 2.39 5.22 -7.10
CA LEU A 118 3.52 4.39 -7.51
C LEU A 118 3.08 3.17 -8.32
N GLY A 119 1.93 2.57 -8.01
CA GLY A 119 1.35 1.48 -8.78
C GLY A 119 0.99 1.92 -10.20
N LEU A 120 0.33 3.08 -10.35
CA LEU A 120 -0.02 3.65 -11.64
C LEU A 120 1.21 4.05 -12.46
N LEU A 121 2.23 4.63 -11.83
CA LEU A 121 3.50 5.00 -12.49
C LEU A 121 4.42 3.79 -12.76
N GLY A 122 4.20 2.67 -12.05
CA GLY A 122 4.92 1.42 -12.21
C GLY A 122 4.39 0.55 -13.35
N ARG A 123 3.19 0.84 -13.84
CA ARG A 123 2.66 0.27 -15.08
C ARG A 123 3.46 0.77 -16.26
N GLU A 124 3.81 -0.12 -17.18
CA GLU A 124 4.37 0.29 -18.46
C GLU A 124 3.22 0.84 -19.32
N GLN A 125 3.44 1.98 -19.99
CA GLN A 125 2.44 2.56 -20.90
C GLN A 125 2.35 1.67 -22.15
N THR A 126 1.55 0.62 -22.09
CA THR A 126 1.28 -0.23 -23.27
C THR A 126 0.20 0.35 -24.19
N ASP A 127 -0.42 1.48 -23.83
CA ASP A 127 -1.67 1.95 -24.47
C ASP A 127 -1.59 3.20 -25.35
N THR A 128 -0.41 3.73 -25.68
CA THR A 128 -0.31 4.92 -26.58
C THR A 128 0.29 4.65 -27.96
N LEU A 129 0.62 3.40 -28.31
CA LEU A 129 1.15 3.06 -29.65
C LEU A 129 0.31 2.06 -30.48
N THR A 130 -0.90 1.71 -30.01
CA THR A 130 -1.78 0.75 -30.72
C THR A 130 -3.07 1.39 -31.25
N LYS A 131 -3.05 2.70 -31.55
CA LYS A 131 -4.20 3.41 -32.16
C LYS A 131 -3.88 4.16 -33.45
N THR A 132 -2.81 3.78 -34.13
CA THR A 132 -2.55 4.18 -35.53
C THR A 132 -2.07 2.98 -36.33
N ARG A 133 -3.00 2.09 -36.66
CA ARG A 133 -2.98 1.37 -37.93
C ARG A 133 -4.37 0.86 -38.28
#